data_AF-A0A183EIS1-F1
#
_entry.id   AF-A0A183EIS1-F1
#
_cell.length_a   1.000
_cell.length_b   1.000
_cell.length_c   1.000
_cell.angle_alpha   90.00
_cell.angle_beta   90.00
_cell.angle_gamma   90.00
#
_symmetry.space_group_name_H-M   'P 1'
#
loop_
_entity.id
_entity.type
_entity.pdbx_description
1 polymer ?
#
loop_
_entity_poly.entity_id
_entity_poly.type
_entity_poly.pdbx_seq_one_letter_code
_entity_poly.pdbx_strand_id
1 'polypeptide(L)'
;MTFEMDDHHPPRLELMAPFCRAVHEYLAADDQNVVVVHCKAGKGRTGVMICAYLVYINFYCSPRQIMDYYSIVRTVNNKGVTIPSQRRYVYYFSHLRKRNLNYLPLRCELVGVYFERPPRLSRSGKRKLIERSKMLPFGIRTEAVWYSFSGPGCKPTVAPIFRALFDKPSS
;
A
#
# COMPACT_ATOMS: atom_id res chain seq x y z
N MET A 1 -15.13 5.08 21.06
CA MET A 1 -14.26 4.06 20.43
C MET A 1 -13.40 4.75 19.39
N THR A 2 -12.07 4.62 19.47
CA THR A 2 -11.14 5.33 18.59
C THR A 2 -10.41 4.31 17.72
N PHE A 3 -10.46 4.48 16.40
CA PHE A 3 -9.71 3.65 15.45
C PHE A 3 -8.61 4.49 14.83
N GLU A 4 -7.38 4.30 15.30
CA GLU A 4 -6.24 5.09 14.86
C GLU A 4 -5.70 4.60 13.50
N MET A 5 -5.47 5.55 12.59
CA MET A 5 -4.95 5.29 11.24
C MET A 5 -3.86 6.30 10.91
N ASP A 6 -2.64 5.83 10.65
CA ASP A 6 -1.52 6.69 10.26
C ASP A 6 -1.84 7.51 9.01
N ASP A 7 -1.46 8.79 9.00
CA ASP A 7 -1.70 9.66 7.86
C ASP A 7 -0.92 9.14 6.64
N HIS A 8 -1.58 9.07 5.48
CA HIS A 8 -1.08 8.55 4.18
C HIS A 8 -1.08 7.03 3.95
N HIS A 9 -1.43 6.21 4.94
CA HIS A 9 -1.57 4.76 4.75
C HIS A 9 -3.03 4.30 4.73
N PRO A 10 -3.38 3.28 3.93
CA PRO A 10 -4.68 2.63 4.06
C PRO A 10 -4.81 2.01 5.47
N PRO A 11 -6.05 1.88 5.98
CA PRO A 11 -6.29 1.28 7.27
C PRO A 11 -5.75 -0.14 7.32
N ARG A 12 -5.14 -0.57 8.44
CA ARG A 12 -4.70 -1.96 8.59
C ARG A 12 -5.91 -2.87 8.36
N LEU A 13 -5.74 -3.90 7.51
CA LEU A 13 -6.86 -4.75 7.10
C LEU A 13 -7.53 -5.44 8.31
N GLU A 14 -6.72 -5.74 9.34
CA GLU A 14 -7.14 -6.26 10.65
C GLU A 14 -8.14 -5.35 11.38
N LEU A 15 -8.06 -4.04 11.19
CA LEU A 15 -8.92 -3.06 11.88
C LEU A 15 -10.27 -2.87 11.20
N MET A 16 -10.41 -3.29 9.93
CA MET A 16 -11.64 -3.06 9.16
C MET A 16 -12.81 -3.89 9.70
N ALA A 17 -12.60 -5.17 10.05
CA ALA A 17 -13.67 -6.03 10.57
C ALA A 17 -14.15 -5.63 11.98
N PRO A 18 -13.25 -5.36 12.96
CA PRO A 18 -13.65 -4.84 14.27
C PRO A 18 -14.39 -3.50 14.18
N PHE A 19 -13.92 -2.58 13.32
CA PHE A 19 -14.63 -1.33 13.06
C PHE A 19 -16.06 -1.56 12.58
N CYS A 20 -16.24 -2.40 11.55
CA CYS A 20 -17.57 -2.63 10.99
C CYS A 20 -18.51 -3.28 12.01
N ARG A 21 -17.99 -4.20 12.83
CA ARG A 21 -18.76 -4.85 13.89
C ARG A 21 -19.24 -3.84 14.94
N ALA A 22 -18.34 -3.02 15.45
CA ALA A 22 -18.68 -2.01 16.45
C ALA A 22 -19.67 -0.96 15.92
N VAL A 23 -19.50 -0.52 14.67
CA VAL A 23 -20.46 0.38 14.02
C VAL A 23 -21.82 -0.28 13.88
N HIS A 24 -21.86 -1.55 13.47
CA HIS A 24 -23.10 -2.29 13.31
C HIS A 24 -23.83 -2.49 14.64
N GLU A 25 -23.11 -2.91 15.68
CA GLU A 25 -23.66 -3.09 17.03
C GLU A 25 -24.24 -1.79 17.59
N TYR A 26 -23.52 -0.67 17.41
CA TYR A 26 -24.00 0.64 17.86
C TYR A 26 -25.26 1.09 17.09
N LEU A 27 -25.26 0.96 15.76
CA LEU A 27 -26.42 1.34 14.93
C LEU A 27 -27.63 0.42 15.15
N ALA A 28 -27.41 -0.84 15.50
CA ALA A 28 -28.49 -1.80 15.76
C ALA A 28 -29.10 -1.69 17.17
N ALA A 29 -28.43 -0.99 18.10
CA ALA A 29 -28.90 -0.86 19.48
C ALA A 29 -30.08 0.10 19.64
N ASP A 30 -30.19 1.12 18.77
CA ASP A 30 -31.28 2.11 18.77
C ASP A 30 -31.39 2.73 17.37
N ASP A 31 -32.61 2.86 16.84
CA ASP A 31 -32.88 3.49 15.54
C ASP A 31 -32.51 4.98 15.50
N GLN A 32 -32.37 5.63 16.66
CA GLN A 32 -31.89 7.01 16.79
C GLN A 32 -30.36 7.13 16.80
N ASN A 33 -29.62 6.02 16.83
CA ASN A 33 -28.17 6.07 16.90
C ASN A 33 -27.55 6.53 15.58
N VAL A 34 -26.63 7.49 15.70
CA VAL A 34 -25.89 8.04 14.55
C VAL A 34 -24.39 7.85 14.75
N VAL A 35 -23.72 7.33 13.72
CA VAL A 35 -22.26 7.18 13.69
C VAL A 35 -21.63 8.27 12.83
N VAL A 36 -20.71 9.03 13.41
CA VAL A 36 -19.91 10.02 12.69
C VAL A 36 -18.50 9.48 12.48
N VAL A 37 -18.11 9.31 11.22
CA VAL A 37 -16.75 8.91 10.84
C VAL A 37 -16.05 10.11 10.22
N HIS A 38 -14.92 10.54 10.79
CA HIS A 38 -14.15 11.65 10.26
C HIS A 38 -12.66 11.33 10.14
N CYS A 39 -12.00 12.04 9.24
CA CYS A 39 -10.56 12.17 9.18
C CYS A 39 -10.23 13.64 8.91
N LYS A 40 -8.96 14.02 8.78
CA LYS A 40 -8.57 15.43 8.57
C LYS A 40 -9.31 16.11 7.41
N ALA A 41 -9.47 15.41 6.29
CA ALA A 41 -10.16 15.93 5.10
C ALA A 41 -11.53 15.27 4.82
N GLY A 42 -11.89 14.21 5.55
CA GLY A 42 -13.15 13.48 5.38
C GLY A 42 -13.41 12.90 3.98
N LYS A 43 -12.35 12.54 3.22
CA LYS A 43 -12.44 12.00 1.84
C LYS A 43 -11.91 10.57 1.72
N GLY A 44 -10.59 10.39 1.72
CA GLY A 44 -9.95 9.10 1.44
C GLY A 44 -10.14 8.06 2.55
N ARG A 45 -9.48 8.26 3.70
CA ARG A 45 -9.52 7.30 4.83
C ARG A 45 -10.94 7.06 5.35
N THR A 46 -11.71 8.12 5.53
CA THR A 46 -13.14 8.05 5.89
C THR A 46 -13.93 7.23 4.88
N GLY A 47 -13.73 7.48 3.58
CA GLY A 47 -14.39 6.74 2.53
C GLY A 47 -14.04 5.25 2.52
N VAL A 48 -12.80 4.88 2.80
CA VAL A 48 -12.42 3.45 2.90
C VAL A 48 -13.20 2.75 4.02
N MET A 49 -13.28 3.35 5.21
CA MET A 49 -13.98 2.74 6.35
C MET A 49 -15.51 2.70 6.14
N ILE A 50 -16.10 3.74 5.55
CA ILE A 50 -17.53 3.75 5.19
C ILE A 50 -17.82 2.71 4.12
N CYS A 51 -17.00 2.63 3.06
CA CYS A 51 -17.16 1.60 2.03
C CYS A 51 -17.00 0.19 2.60
N ALA A 52 -16.08 -0.02 3.55
CA ALA A 52 -15.95 -1.28 4.26
C ALA A 52 -17.22 -1.64 5.02
N TYR A 53 -17.84 -0.68 5.71
CA TYR A 53 -19.11 -0.90 6.40
C TYR A 53 -20.25 -1.25 5.43
N LEU A 54 -20.34 -0.56 4.29
CA LEU A 54 -21.32 -0.89 3.25
C LEU A 54 -21.11 -2.29 2.66
N VAL A 55 -19.84 -2.74 2.54
CA VAL A 55 -19.52 -4.14 2.20
C VAL A 55 -19.97 -5.09 3.32
N TYR A 56 -19.77 -4.72 4.58
CA TYR A 56 -20.09 -5.56 5.74
C TYR A 56 -21.58 -5.87 5.85
N ILE A 57 -22.45 -4.90 5.54
CA ILE A 57 -23.92 -5.06 5.54
C ILE A 57 -24.48 -5.56 4.19
N ASN A 58 -23.61 -5.91 3.23
CA ASN A 58 -24.00 -6.33 1.88
C ASN A 58 -24.89 -5.32 1.13
N PHE A 59 -24.62 -4.02 1.27
CA PHE A 59 -25.44 -2.97 0.63
C PHE A 59 -25.45 -3.09 -0.91
N TYR A 60 -24.33 -3.49 -1.51
CA TYR A 60 -24.25 -3.92 -2.91
C TYR A 60 -23.33 -5.13 -3.08
N CYS A 61 -23.54 -5.89 -4.16
CA CYS A 61 -22.74 -7.08 -4.47
C CYS A 61 -21.29 -6.75 -4.90
N SER A 62 -21.06 -5.57 -5.48
CA SER A 62 -19.76 -5.16 -6.00
C SER A 62 -19.12 -4.06 -5.16
N PRO A 63 -17.86 -4.22 -4.70
CA PRO A 63 -17.13 -3.14 -4.03
C PRO A 63 -16.93 -1.91 -4.92
N ARG A 64 -16.98 -2.07 -6.25
CA ARG A 64 -16.98 -0.94 -7.18
C ARG A 64 -18.23 -0.08 -7.03
N GLN A 65 -19.41 -0.71 -7.04
CA GLN A 65 -20.70 -0.01 -6.88
C GLN A 65 -20.75 0.74 -5.55
N ILE A 66 -20.23 0.13 -4.49
CA ILE A 66 -20.12 0.76 -3.16
C ILE A 66 -19.27 2.02 -3.20
N MET A 67 -18.08 1.97 -3.82
CA MET A 67 -17.20 3.13 -3.93
C MET A 67 -17.79 4.23 -4.84
N ASP A 68 -18.49 3.83 -5.91
CA ASP A 68 -19.14 4.77 -6.82
C ASP A 68 -20.31 5.47 -6.12
N TYR A 69 -21.15 4.72 -5.39
CA TYR A 69 -22.20 5.26 -4.52
C TYR A 69 -21.66 6.25 -3.50
N TYR A 70 -20.61 5.87 -2.76
CA TYR A 70 -19.97 6.77 -1.79
C TYR A 70 -19.47 8.06 -2.46
N SER A 71 -18.90 7.97 -3.66
CA SER A 71 -18.36 9.13 -4.38
C SER A 71 -19.46 10.10 -4.81
N ILE A 72 -20.62 9.59 -5.25
CA ILE A 72 -21.78 10.40 -5.64
C ILE A 72 -22.38 11.11 -4.42
N VAL A 73 -22.58 10.38 -3.31
CA VAL A 73 -23.21 10.95 -2.11
C VAL A 73 -22.30 11.97 -1.41
N ARG A 74 -20.99 11.69 -1.36
CA ARG A 74 -20.07 12.50 -0.57
C ARG A 74 -19.50 13.71 -1.31
N THR A 75 -19.40 13.68 -2.65
CA THR A 75 -18.64 14.67 -3.40
C THR A 75 -19.37 15.21 -4.62
N VAL A 76 -19.34 16.53 -4.80
CA VAL A 76 -19.92 17.21 -5.97
C VAL A 76 -19.20 16.84 -7.29
N ASN A 77 -17.93 16.43 -7.20
CA ASN A 77 -17.09 16.09 -8.34
C ASN A 77 -16.86 14.58 -8.54
N ASN A 78 -17.62 13.72 -7.84
CA ASN A 78 -17.49 12.25 -7.87
C ASN A 78 -16.08 11.72 -7.54
N LYS A 79 -15.30 12.46 -6.75
CA LYS A 79 -13.95 12.09 -6.29
C LYS A 79 -13.97 11.71 -4.81
N GLY A 80 -14.60 10.58 -4.48
CA GLY A 80 -14.58 9.98 -3.15
C GLY A 80 -13.23 9.31 -2.85
N VAL A 81 -13.16 7.97 -3.01
CA VAL A 81 -11.94 7.19 -2.81
C VAL A 81 -11.17 7.07 -4.14
N THR A 82 -10.25 8.02 -4.38
CA THR A 82 -9.51 8.14 -5.65
C THR A 82 -8.16 7.42 -5.65
N ILE A 83 -7.50 7.31 -4.50
CA ILE A 83 -6.16 6.73 -4.40
C ILE A 83 -6.22 5.21 -4.66
N PRO A 84 -5.46 4.65 -5.63
CA PRO A 84 -5.53 3.23 -5.99
C PRO A 84 -5.25 2.28 -4.82
N SER A 85 -4.31 2.63 -3.94
CA SER A 85 -4.01 1.81 -2.75
C SER A 85 -5.18 1.77 -1.77
N GLN A 86 -5.90 2.88 -1.56
CA GLN A 86 -7.10 2.92 -0.72
C GLN A 86 -8.24 2.08 -1.29
N ARG A 87 -8.48 2.20 -2.61
CA ARG A 87 -9.47 1.38 -3.33
C ARG A 87 -9.17 -0.11 -3.19
N ARG A 88 -7.89 -0.49 -3.29
CA ARG A 88 -7.43 -1.88 -3.15
C ARG A 88 -7.84 -2.49 -1.81
N TYR A 89 -7.80 -1.72 -0.72
CA TYR A 89 -8.19 -2.23 0.60
C TYR A 89 -9.69 -2.53 0.72
N VAL A 90 -10.55 -1.76 0.04
CA VAL A 90 -11.98 -2.08 -0.05
C VAL A 90 -12.18 -3.42 -0.77
N TYR A 91 -11.43 -3.67 -1.85
CA TYR A 91 -11.46 -4.96 -2.54
C TYR A 91 -10.93 -6.11 -1.67
N TYR A 92 -9.82 -5.90 -0.95
CA TYR A 92 -9.29 -6.91 -0.02
C TYR A 92 -10.32 -7.28 1.05
N PHE A 93 -10.94 -6.28 1.67
CA PHE A 93 -11.96 -6.53 2.68
C PHE A 93 -13.18 -7.25 2.11
N SER A 94 -13.67 -6.85 0.93
CA SER A 94 -14.75 -7.55 0.23
C SER A 94 -14.39 -9.00 -0.07
N HIS A 95 -13.15 -9.27 -0.47
CA HIS A 95 -12.67 -10.61 -0.75
C HIS A 95 -12.62 -11.49 0.51
N LEU A 96 -12.08 -10.96 1.62
CA LEU A 96 -12.06 -11.65 2.91
C LEU A 96 -13.50 -11.99 3.35
N ARG A 97 -14.42 -11.03 3.28
CA ARG A 97 -15.82 -11.23 3.67
C ARG A 97 -16.53 -12.28 2.81
N LYS A 98 -16.40 -12.20 1.48
CA LYS A 98 -17.04 -13.16 0.55
C LYS A 98 -16.57 -14.60 0.76
N ARG A 99 -15.33 -14.78 1.20
CA ARG A 99 -14.74 -16.10 1.46
C ARG A 99 -14.77 -16.52 2.94
N ASN A 100 -15.36 -15.70 3.81
CA ASN A 100 -15.37 -15.90 5.25
C ASN A 100 -13.95 -16.14 5.83
N LEU A 101 -12.98 -15.35 5.39
CA LEU A 101 -11.58 -15.47 5.79
C LEU A 101 -11.22 -14.42 6.85
N ASN A 102 -10.43 -14.84 7.84
CA ASN A 102 -9.74 -13.93 8.73
C ASN A 102 -8.39 -13.54 8.12
N TYR A 103 -7.99 -12.29 8.27
CA TYR A 103 -6.66 -11.86 7.87
C TYR A 103 -5.62 -12.49 8.80
N LEU A 104 -4.55 -13.04 8.21
CA LEU A 104 -3.38 -13.52 8.93
C LEU A 104 -2.12 -12.93 8.26
N PRO A 105 -1.18 -12.38 9.03
CA PRO A 105 0.11 -11.95 8.50
C PRO A 105 0.87 -13.13 7.87
N LEU A 106 1.23 -12.99 6.59
CA LEU A 106 2.04 -13.97 5.88
C LEU A 106 3.48 -13.44 5.77
N ARG A 107 4.45 -14.24 6.18
CA ARG A 107 5.87 -13.95 5.94
C ARG A 107 6.20 -14.32 4.50
N CYS A 108 6.62 -13.34 3.71
CA CYS A 108 7.12 -13.54 2.37
C CYS A 108 8.44 -12.79 2.20
N GLU A 109 9.32 -13.32 1.35
CA GLU A 109 10.56 -12.67 0.97
C GLU A 109 10.39 -12.04 -0.41
N LEU A 110 10.79 -10.77 -0.55
CA LEU A 110 10.78 -10.09 -1.84
C LEU A 110 12.00 -10.53 -2.65
N VAL A 111 11.78 -11.45 -3.59
CA VAL A 111 12.84 -12.01 -4.44
C VAL A 111 13.29 -11.03 -5.53
N GLY A 112 12.39 -10.19 -6.03
CA GLY A 112 12.70 -9.19 -7.05
C GLY A 112 11.47 -8.43 -7.54
N VAL A 113 11.71 -7.34 -8.27
CA VAL A 113 10.66 -6.52 -8.90
C VAL A 113 10.97 -6.41 -10.38
N TYR A 114 9.99 -6.75 -11.23
CA TYR A 114 10.11 -6.65 -12.68
C TYR A 114 9.28 -5.49 -13.23
N PHE A 115 9.91 -4.66 -14.06
CA PHE A 115 9.24 -3.56 -14.76
C PHE A 115 9.08 -3.91 -16.24
N GLU A 116 7.84 -4.18 -16.67
CA GLU A 116 7.54 -4.48 -18.08
C GLU A 116 7.88 -3.29 -19.00
N ARG A 117 7.60 -2.07 -18.53
CA ARG A 117 7.92 -0.83 -19.24
C ARG A 117 8.56 0.16 -18.25
N PRO A 118 9.90 0.21 -18.17
CA PRO A 118 10.57 1.08 -17.22
C PRO A 118 10.21 2.56 -17.51
N PRO A 119 10.02 3.39 -16.47
CA PRO A 119 9.70 4.81 -16.65
C PRO A 119 10.75 5.53 -17.50
N ARG A 120 10.30 6.35 -18.45
CA ARG A 120 11.20 7.22 -19.22
C ARG A 120 11.64 8.38 -18.33
N LEU A 121 12.86 8.30 -17.79
CA LEU A 121 13.47 9.44 -17.08
C LEU A 121 13.82 10.54 -18.10
N SER A 122 13.42 11.79 -17.82
CA SER A 122 13.80 12.93 -18.66
C SER A 122 15.31 13.18 -18.58
N ARG A 123 15.92 13.65 -19.69
CA ARG A 123 17.38 13.87 -19.83
C ARG A 123 17.99 14.94 -18.90
N SER A 124 17.19 15.62 -18.08
CA SER A 124 17.66 16.66 -17.15
C SER A 124 17.96 16.17 -15.72
N GLY A 125 17.69 14.89 -15.40
CA GLY A 125 18.08 14.29 -14.12
C GLY A 125 19.15 13.21 -14.29
N LYS A 126 20.42 13.55 -14.09
CA LYS A 126 21.52 12.56 -14.05
C LYS A 126 21.36 11.63 -12.84
N ARG A 127 20.67 10.49 -12.96
CA ARG A 127 20.95 9.20 -12.26
C ARG A 127 20.34 8.05 -13.07
N LYS A 128 21.15 7.08 -13.47
CA LYS A 128 20.72 5.87 -14.18
C LYS A 128 20.79 4.70 -13.20
N LEU A 129 19.66 4.08 -12.88
CA LEU A 129 19.63 2.83 -12.13
C LEU A 129 19.95 1.71 -13.14
N ILE A 130 21.12 1.07 -13.02
CA ILE A 130 21.39 -0.19 -13.70
C ILE A 130 21.50 -1.23 -12.61
N GLU A 131 20.42 -1.96 -12.39
CA GLU A 131 20.38 -3.10 -11.48
C GLU A 131 20.97 -4.32 -12.22
N ARG A 132 22.05 -4.90 -11.68
CA ARG A 132 22.53 -6.22 -12.11
C ARG A 132 22.36 -7.19 -10.96
N SER A 133 21.30 -7.99 -11.02
CA SER A 133 21.08 -9.12 -10.12
C SER A 133 21.88 -10.33 -10.64
N LYS A 134 22.80 -10.88 -9.85
CA LYS A 134 23.37 -12.20 -10.12
C LYS A 134 22.76 -13.21 -9.14
N MET A 135 22.21 -14.28 -9.70
CA MET A 135 21.66 -15.40 -8.94
C MET A 135 22.82 -16.29 -8.46
N LEU A 136 22.90 -16.53 -7.15
CA LEU A 136 23.84 -17.48 -6.53
C LEU A 136 23.05 -18.64 -5.89
N PRO A 137 23.66 -19.83 -5.75
CA PRO A 137 22.95 -21.03 -5.31
C PRO A 137 22.39 -21.00 -3.88
N PHE A 138 22.71 -19.98 -3.06
CA PHE A 138 22.23 -19.85 -1.68
C PHE A 138 21.50 -18.52 -1.38
N GLY A 139 20.98 -17.84 -2.40
CA GLY A 139 20.17 -16.62 -2.24
C GLY A 139 20.63 -15.45 -3.12
N ILE A 140 19.76 -14.45 -3.26
CA ILE A 140 20.05 -13.22 -4.03
C ILE A 140 20.66 -12.21 -3.06
N ARG A 141 21.96 -11.97 -3.18
CA ARG A 141 22.60 -10.82 -2.52
C ARG A 141 22.43 -9.61 -3.43
N THR A 142 21.59 -8.65 -3.03
CA THR A 142 21.45 -7.36 -3.72
C THR A 142 22.50 -6.39 -3.22
N GLU A 143 23.56 -6.20 -4.00
CA GLU A 143 24.46 -5.05 -3.80
C GLU A 143 24.02 -3.92 -4.73
N ALA A 144 23.40 -2.88 -4.16
CA ALA A 144 23.13 -1.65 -4.89
C ALA A 144 24.44 -0.84 -5.03
N VAL A 145 25.13 -1.01 -6.16
CA VAL A 145 26.35 -0.23 -6.44
C VAL A 145 25.97 1.08 -7.14
N TRP A 146 26.29 2.20 -6.48
CA TRP A 146 26.09 3.54 -7.01
C TRP A 146 27.25 3.93 -7.94
N TYR A 147 26.97 4.27 -9.19
CA TYR A 147 27.95 4.90 -10.09
C TYR A 147 27.58 6.36 -10.36
N SER A 148 28.51 7.28 -10.09
CA SER A 148 28.43 8.67 -10.52
C SER A 148 29.32 8.86 -11.75
N PHE A 149 28.74 9.21 -12.90
CA PHE A 149 29.50 9.62 -14.08
C PHE A 149 29.36 11.13 -14.28
N SER A 150 30.44 11.86 -14.01
CA SER A 150 30.57 13.29 -14.34
C SER A 150 31.39 13.47 -15.62
N GLY A 151 30.68 13.70 -16.74
CA GLY A 151 31.22 14.32 -17.96
C GLY A 151 32.08 13.43 -18.88
N PRO A 152 32.21 13.80 -20.17
CA PRO A 152 33.01 13.03 -21.13
C PRO A 152 34.50 13.29 -20.87
N GLY A 153 35.21 12.26 -20.41
CA GLY A 153 36.68 12.28 -20.27
C GLY A 153 37.24 11.81 -18.92
N CYS A 154 36.42 11.66 -17.87
CA CYS A 154 36.92 11.17 -16.57
C CYS A 154 36.83 9.65 -16.46
N LYS A 155 37.97 8.99 -16.20
CA LYS A 155 38.03 7.56 -15.84
C LYS A 155 37.20 7.29 -14.58
N PRO A 156 36.51 6.14 -14.49
CA PRO A 156 35.69 5.81 -13.32
C PRO A 156 36.59 5.63 -12.09
N THR A 157 36.47 6.55 -11.12
CA THR A 157 37.08 6.38 -9.81
C THR A 157 36.14 5.55 -8.95
N VAL A 158 36.49 4.30 -8.69
CA VAL A 158 35.83 3.48 -7.67
C VAL A 158 36.31 4.02 -6.32
N ALA A 159 35.42 4.65 -5.54
CA ALA A 159 35.76 5.04 -4.17
C ALA A 159 36.04 3.75 -3.35
N PRO A 160 37.24 3.56 -2.79
CA PRO A 160 37.58 2.35 -2.06
C PRO A 160 37.05 2.45 -0.62
N ILE A 161 35.79 2.10 -0.39
CA ILE A 161 35.23 2.04 0.99
C ILE A 161 34.63 0.66 1.35
N PHE A 162 34.98 -0.42 0.66
CA PHE A 162 34.67 -1.78 1.16
C PHE A 162 35.78 -2.80 0.86
N ARG A 163 37.04 -2.46 1.20
CA ARG A 163 38.15 -3.44 1.21
C ARG A 163 38.67 -3.77 2.61
N ALA A 164 37.81 -3.70 3.63
CA ALA A 164 38.22 -3.96 5.01
C ALA A 164 37.27 -4.85 5.83
N LEU A 165 36.35 -5.59 5.19
CA LEU A 165 35.45 -6.51 5.91
C LEU A 165 35.47 -7.97 5.43
N PHE A 166 36.43 -8.35 4.59
CA PHE A 166 36.58 -9.75 4.14
C PHE A 166 38.00 -10.33 4.19
N ASP A 167 38.98 -9.64 4.78
CA ASP A 167 40.22 -10.31 5.18
C ASP A 167 40.04 -10.93 6.56
N LYS A 168 39.42 -12.11 6.59
CA LYS A 168 39.73 -13.13 7.60
C LYS A 168 40.25 -14.37 6.86
N PRO A 169 41.48 -14.81 7.12
CA PRO A 169 41.93 -16.10 6.62
C PRO A 169 41.20 -17.20 7.41
N SER A 170 40.41 -18.00 6.71
CA SER A 170 40.02 -19.33 7.17
C SER A 170 40.94 -20.34 6.50
N SER A 171 41.88 -20.87 7.30
CA SER A 171 42.65 -22.13 7.14
C SER A 171 43.09 -22.53 5.74
#